data_AF-A0A7S0VJK8-F1
#
_entry.id   AF-A0A7S0VJK8-F1
#
_cell.length_a   1.000
_cell.length_b   1.000
_cell.length_c   1.000
_cell.angle_alpha   90.00
_cell.angle_beta   90.00
_cell.angle_gamma   90.00
#
_symmetry.space_group_name_H-M   'P 1'
#
loop_
_entity.id
_entity.type
_entity.pdbx_description
1 polymer ?
#
loop_
_entity_poly.entity_id
_entity_poly.type
_entity_poly.pdbx_seq_one_letter_code
_entity_poly.pdbx_strand_id
1 'polypeptide(L)'
;AVCLVCRRKFGSAELLARHEQQSEMHRQKVEEAKRAQISEIKKDVHKAALVQEKRADKMLRRQDYSQQAREEREQQKAMREAEEAARLGIDPAKAREGPDAGNVGTAMMRAMGWTQGSGLGSSGQGVTSHVSVVHREERAGIGCGEVTREEDAIQPSDDYKTRVIKKASSRYERGKDEDPTAWRQTFSSGD
;
A
#
# COMPACT_ATOMS: atom_id res chain seq x y z
N ALA A 1 50.47 -30.05 43.20
CA ALA A 1 49.53 -29.22 42.40
C ALA A 1 50.34 -28.28 41.49
N VAL A 2 49.88 -27.87 40.30
CA VAL A 2 50.69 -27.08 39.33
C VAL A 2 49.86 -25.94 38.73
N CYS A 3 50.41 -24.73 38.65
CA CYS A 3 49.79 -23.62 37.90
C CYS A 3 50.26 -23.64 36.45
N LEU A 4 49.35 -23.81 35.48
CA LEU A 4 49.70 -23.88 34.05
C LEU A 4 49.99 -22.50 33.42
N VAL A 5 49.43 -21.43 33.98
CA VAL A 5 49.70 -20.05 33.56
C VAL A 5 51.13 -19.63 33.90
N CYS A 6 51.57 -20.00 35.10
CA CYS A 6 52.91 -19.67 35.61
C CYS A 6 53.95 -20.78 35.40
N ARG A 7 53.51 -21.99 35.01
CA ARG A 7 54.31 -23.23 34.90
C ARG A 7 55.13 -23.57 36.16
N ARG A 8 54.55 -23.34 37.35
CA ARG A 8 55.19 -23.62 38.65
C ARG A 8 54.50 -24.78 39.38
N LYS A 9 55.30 -25.67 39.99
CA LYS A 9 54.84 -26.78 40.84
C LYS A 9 54.76 -26.33 42.31
N PHE A 10 53.71 -26.74 43.00
CA PHE A 10 53.44 -26.44 44.42
C PHE A 10 53.23 -27.74 45.21
N GLY A 11 53.74 -27.74 46.46
CA GLY A 11 53.75 -28.92 47.33
C GLY A 11 52.39 -29.35 47.86
N SER A 12 51.42 -28.45 47.95
CA SER A 12 50.03 -28.77 48.37
C SER A 12 49.01 -28.03 47.50
N ALA A 13 47.75 -28.46 47.56
CA ALA A 13 46.66 -27.78 46.86
C ALA A 13 46.37 -26.38 47.45
N GLU A 14 46.49 -26.23 48.77
CA GLU A 14 46.26 -24.95 49.44
C GLU A 14 47.29 -23.88 49.05
N LEU A 15 48.55 -24.28 48.84
CA LEU A 15 49.61 -23.38 48.35
C LEU A 15 49.39 -22.94 46.90
N LEU A 16 48.80 -23.79 46.06
CA LEU A 16 48.41 -23.41 44.70
C LEU A 16 47.27 -22.39 44.72
N ALA A 17 46.25 -22.60 45.55
CA ALA A 17 45.13 -21.68 45.68
C ALA A 17 45.58 -20.30 46.17
N ARG A 18 46.49 -20.25 47.16
CA ARG A 18 47.11 -18.99 47.60
C ARG A 18 47.93 -18.33 46.49
N HIS A 19 48.66 -19.11 45.68
CA HIS A 19 49.40 -18.58 44.53
C HIS A 19 48.48 -17.93 43.49
N GLU A 20 47.36 -18.56 43.15
CA GLU A 20 46.39 -18.01 42.20
C GLU A 20 45.77 -16.69 42.70
N GLN A 21 45.54 -16.58 44.01
CA GLN A 21 44.95 -15.39 44.63
C GLN A 21 45.96 -14.27 44.89
N GLN A 22 47.22 -14.59 45.21
CA GLN A 22 48.20 -13.63 45.74
C GLN A 22 49.34 -13.30 44.78
N SER A 23 49.56 -14.08 43.71
CA SER A 23 50.69 -13.88 42.79
C SER A 23 50.39 -12.82 41.73
N GLU A 24 51.11 -11.70 41.79
CA GLU A 24 51.04 -10.63 40.78
C GLU A 24 51.34 -11.13 39.37
N MET A 25 52.34 -12.02 39.21
CA MET A 25 52.71 -12.63 37.93
C MET A 25 51.59 -13.49 37.33
N HIS A 26 50.80 -14.15 38.17
CA HIS A 26 49.66 -14.95 37.71
C HIS A 26 48.57 -14.02 37.18
N ARG A 27 48.22 -13.01 37.99
CA ARG A 27 47.22 -12.01 37.64
C ARG A 27 47.58 -11.26 36.34
N GLN A 28 48.82 -10.81 36.18
CA GLN A 28 49.25 -10.10 34.97
C GLN A 28 49.13 -10.96 33.71
N LYS A 29 49.59 -12.22 33.74
CA LYS A 29 49.48 -13.13 32.59
C LYS A 29 48.03 -13.45 32.22
N VAL A 30 47.16 -13.64 33.22
CA VAL A 30 45.74 -13.88 33.00
C VAL A 30 45.06 -12.63 32.41
N GLU A 31 45.36 -11.44 32.93
CA GLU A 31 44.85 -10.17 32.41
C GLU A 31 45.30 -9.92 30.98
N GLU A 32 46.56 -10.18 30.66
CA GLU A 32 47.10 -10.05 29.30
C GLU A 32 46.41 -11.01 28.33
N ALA A 33 46.23 -12.28 28.71
CA ALA A 33 45.50 -13.27 27.91
C ALA A 33 44.03 -12.87 27.69
N LYS A 34 43.35 -12.36 28.73
CA LYS A 34 41.98 -11.84 28.63
C LYS A 34 41.91 -10.63 27.69
N ARG A 35 42.86 -9.68 27.80
CA ARG A 35 42.92 -8.50 26.94
C ARG A 35 43.13 -8.88 25.48
N ALA A 36 44.03 -9.84 25.21
CA ALA A 36 44.24 -10.37 23.86
C ALA A 36 42.97 -11.00 23.30
N GLN A 37 42.29 -11.87 24.07
CA GLN A 37 41.02 -12.48 23.65
C GLN A 37 39.93 -11.45 23.39
N ILE A 38 39.77 -10.45 24.27
CA ILE A 38 38.81 -9.36 24.09
C ILE A 38 39.13 -8.56 22.82
N SER A 39 40.41 -8.34 22.51
CA SER A 39 40.81 -7.62 21.29
C SER A 39 40.43 -8.35 20.01
N GLU A 40 40.53 -9.68 19.99
CA GLU A 40 40.11 -10.50 18.84
C GLU A 40 38.59 -10.54 18.71
N ILE A 41 37.87 -10.76 19.82
CA ILE A 41 36.40 -10.73 19.84
C ILE A 41 35.89 -9.37 19.32
N LYS A 42 36.51 -8.26 19.73
CA LYS A 42 36.15 -6.92 19.23
C LYS A 42 36.33 -6.80 17.71
N LYS A 43 37.40 -7.37 17.14
CA LYS A 43 37.62 -7.36 15.69
C LYS A 43 36.56 -8.17 14.96
N ASP A 44 36.19 -9.33 15.49
CA ASP A 44 35.18 -10.19 14.88
C ASP A 44 33.78 -9.57 14.96
N VAL A 45 33.42 -8.96 16.10
CA VAL A 45 32.18 -8.19 16.24
C VAL A 45 32.13 -7.02 15.26
N HIS A 46 33.25 -6.29 15.11
CA HIS A 46 33.31 -5.18 14.15
C HIS A 46 33.15 -5.66 12.70
N LYS A 47 33.82 -6.75 12.31
CA LYS A 47 33.66 -7.36 10.99
C LYS A 47 32.23 -7.84 10.76
N ALA A 48 31.61 -8.47 11.76
CA ALA A 48 30.23 -8.92 11.68
C ALA A 48 29.26 -7.74 11.51
N ALA A 49 29.47 -6.63 12.23
CA ALA A 49 28.68 -5.42 12.10
C ALA A 49 28.78 -4.81 10.68
N LEU A 50 29.99 -4.71 10.12
CA LEU A 50 30.20 -4.24 8.74
C LEU A 50 29.51 -5.13 7.70
N VAL A 51 29.50 -6.45 7.91
CA VAL A 51 28.81 -7.39 7.01
C VAL A 51 27.29 -7.22 7.11
N GLN A 52 26.76 -7.01 8.32
CA GLN A 52 25.33 -6.74 8.51
C GLN A 52 24.90 -5.44 7.84
N GLU A 53 25.69 -4.37 7.99
CA GLU A 53 25.43 -3.08 7.36
C GLU A 53 25.40 -3.20 5.83
N LYS A 54 26.40 -3.85 5.22
CA LYS A 54 26.43 -4.11 3.76
C LYS A 54 25.23 -4.92 3.28
N ARG A 55 24.75 -5.87 4.10
CA ARG A 55 23.56 -6.67 3.77
C ARG A 55 22.28 -5.81 3.84
N ALA A 56 22.18 -4.91 4.81
CA ALA A 56 21.07 -3.95 4.93
C ALA A 56 21.06 -2.96 3.76
N ASP A 57 22.21 -2.37 3.42
CA ASP A 57 22.38 -1.48 2.27
C ASP A 57 21.99 -2.15 0.95
N LYS A 58 22.39 -3.41 0.74
CA LYS A 58 21.98 -4.19 -0.43
C LYS A 58 20.46 -4.44 -0.48
N MET A 59 19.80 -4.58 0.66
CA MET A 59 18.33 -4.71 0.72
C MET A 59 17.64 -3.38 0.42
N LEU A 60 18.14 -2.26 0.97
CA LEU A 60 17.62 -0.93 0.63
C LEU A 60 17.72 -0.66 -0.87
N ARG A 61 18.89 -0.87 -1.50
CA ARG A 61 19.05 -0.66 -2.95
C ARG A 61 18.07 -1.48 -3.79
N ARG A 62 17.74 -2.71 -3.35
CA ARG A 62 16.72 -3.53 -4.03
C ARG A 62 15.32 -2.94 -3.87
N GLN A 63 15.01 -2.42 -2.69
CA GLN A 63 13.74 -1.76 -2.41
C GLN A 63 13.61 -0.46 -3.21
N ASP A 64 14.65 0.37 -3.24
CA ASP A 64 14.69 1.63 -4.01
C ASP A 64 14.48 1.37 -5.50
N TYR A 65 15.19 0.39 -6.08
CA TYR A 65 14.98 -0.02 -7.48
C TYR A 65 13.54 -0.49 -7.73
N SER A 66 12.95 -1.21 -6.77
CA SER A 66 11.56 -1.68 -6.89
C SER A 66 10.55 -0.53 -6.81
N GLN A 67 10.82 0.51 -6.02
CA GLN A 67 10.00 1.71 -5.90
C GLN A 67 10.11 2.56 -7.16
N GLN A 68 11.33 2.85 -7.62
CA GLN A 68 11.58 3.57 -8.87
C GLN A 68 10.88 2.90 -10.06
N ALA A 69 10.97 1.58 -10.19
CA ALA A 69 10.27 0.86 -11.25
C ALA A 69 8.73 0.93 -11.15
N ARG A 70 8.15 1.13 -9.95
CA ARG A 70 6.71 1.37 -9.79
C ARG A 70 6.34 2.79 -10.17
N GLU A 71 7.10 3.77 -9.69
CA GLU A 71 6.90 5.19 -10.02
C GLU A 71 7.02 5.44 -11.52
N GLU A 72 8.01 4.83 -12.19
CA GLU A 72 8.15 4.93 -13.65
C GLU A 72 6.93 4.35 -14.40
N ARG A 73 6.35 3.24 -13.93
CA ARG A 73 5.13 2.67 -14.52
C ARG A 73 3.93 3.60 -14.32
N GLU A 74 3.79 4.19 -13.14
CA GLU A 74 2.73 5.15 -12.85
C GLU A 74 2.88 6.43 -13.67
N GLN A 75 4.08 6.96 -13.80
CA GLN A 75 4.38 8.11 -14.65
C GLN A 75 4.08 7.82 -16.13
N GLN A 76 4.46 6.63 -16.63
CA GLN A 76 4.12 6.22 -18.00
C GLN A 76 2.61 6.07 -18.19
N LYS A 77 1.88 5.54 -17.20
CA LYS A 77 0.42 5.44 -17.25
C LYS A 77 -0.21 6.83 -17.29
N ALA A 78 0.22 7.73 -16.40
CA ALA A 78 -0.25 9.12 -16.35
C ALA A 78 0.07 9.87 -17.66
N MET A 79 1.25 9.67 -18.24
CA MET A 79 1.61 10.26 -19.53
C MET A 79 0.70 9.76 -20.66
N ARG A 80 0.40 8.45 -20.70
CA ARG A 80 -0.54 7.88 -21.68
C ARG A 80 -1.95 8.43 -21.50
N GLU A 81 -2.44 8.50 -20.26
CA GLU A 81 -3.75 9.06 -19.93
C GLU A 81 -3.83 10.54 -20.29
N ALA A 82 -2.76 11.31 -20.06
CA ALA A 82 -2.68 12.71 -20.45
C ALA A 82 -2.65 12.90 -21.99
N GLU A 83 -1.91 12.05 -22.70
CA GLU A 83 -1.91 12.05 -24.18
C GLU A 83 -3.30 11.69 -24.72
N GLU A 84 -3.97 10.69 -24.13
CA GLU A 84 -5.32 10.30 -24.50
C GLU A 84 -6.34 11.41 -24.21
N ALA A 85 -6.28 12.04 -23.05
CA ALA A 85 -7.12 13.19 -22.71
C ALA A 85 -6.89 14.36 -23.69
N ALA A 86 -5.64 14.63 -24.06
CA ALA A 86 -5.30 15.64 -25.07
C ALA A 86 -5.83 15.27 -26.47
N ARG A 87 -5.75 13.99 -26.88
CA ARG A 87 -6.33 13.51 -28.14
C ARG A 87 -7.84 13.66 -28.18
N LEU A 88 -8.53 13.40 -27.06
CA LEU A 88 -9.98 13.53 -26.93
C LEU A 88 -10.42 14.99 -26.73
N GLY A 89 -9.50 15.95 -26.62
CA GLY A 89 -9.82 17.36 -26.37
C GLY A 89 -10.51 17.60 -25.03
N ILE A 90 -10.37 16.66 -24.09
CA ILE A 90 -10.96 16.75 -22.76
C ILE A 90 -10.06 17.64 -21.91
N ASP A 91 -10.46 18.89 -21.72
CA ASP A 91 -9.83 19.76 -20.74
C ASP A 91 -10.36 19.39 -19.34
N PRO A 92 -9.54 18.79 -18.45
CA PRO A 92 -10.00 18.37 -17.13
C PRO A 92 -10.46 19.55 -16.25
N ALA A 93 -10.05 20.78 -16.58
CA ALA A 93 -10.55 21.98 -15.90
C ALA A 93 -11.98 22.34 -16.34
N LYS A 94 -12.34 22.09 -17.60
CA LYS A 94 -13.68 22.39 -18.15
C LYS A 94 -14.67 21.25 -18.01
N ALA A 95 -14.20 20.01 -17.83
CA ALA A 95 -15.06 18.84 -17.60
C ALA A 95 -15.82 18.88 -16.26
N ARG A 96 -15.43 19.77 -15.33
CA ARG A 96 -16.08 19.93 -14.01
C ARG A 96 -17.19 20.96 -14.00
N GLU A 97 -17.28 21.80 -15.04
CA GLU A 97 -18.28 22.85 -15.11
C GLU A 97 -19.48 22.28 -15.89
N GLY A 98 -20.69 22.49 -15.37
CA GLY A 98 -21.92 21.95 -15.95
C GLY A 98 -22.26 22.66 -17.28
N PRO A 99 -23.53 22.66 -17.71
CA PRO A 99 -23.96 23.55 -18.78
C PRO A 99 -23.96 25.00 -18.28
N ASP A 100 -22.77 25.58 -18.11
CA ASP A 100 -22.62 26.94 -17.60
C ASP A 100 -23.00 27.94 -18.69
N ALA A 101 -23.48 29.09 -18.25
CA ALA A 101 -23.96 30.15 -19.12
C ALA A 101 -22.89 30.75 -20.05
N GLY A 102 -21.60 30.45 -19.82
CA GLY A 102 -20.45 30.97 -20.57
C GLY A 102 -19.86 30.03 -21.62
N ASN A 103 -20.34 28.79 -21.75
CA ASN A 103 -19.87 27.86 -22.77
C ASN A 103 -20.47 28.20 -24.14
N VAL A 104 -19.67 28.13 -25.21
CA VAL A 104 -20.08 28.32 -26.61
C VAL A 104 -21.25 27.41 -26.99
N GLY A 105 -21.27 26.17 -26.48
CA GLY A 105 -22.38 25.24 -26.70
C GLY A 105 -23.70 25.76 -26.11
N THR A 106 -23.67 26.27 -24.88
CA THR A 106 -24.84 26.88 -24.22
C THR A 106 -25.35 28.11 -24.98
N ALA A 107 -24.43 28.94 -25.50
CA ALA A 107 -24.79 30.09 -26.32
C ALA A 107 -25.47 29.67 -27.64
N MET A 108 -24.96 28.62 -28.31
CA MET A 108 -25.56 28.10 -29.54
C MET A 108 -26.98 27.54 -29.29
N MET A 109 -27.18 26.78 -28.22
CA MET A 109 -28.51 26.26 -27.87
C MET A 109 -29.51 27.39 -27.59
N ARG A 110 -29.10 28.43 -26.86
CA ARG A 110 -29.94 29.62 -26.62
C ARG A 110 -30.30 30.35 -27.91
N ALA A 111 -29.36 30.49 -28.85
CA ALA A 111 -29.62 31.10 -30.15
C ALA A 111 -30.67 30.33 -30.97
N MET A 112 -30.78 29.01 -30.74
CA MET A 112 -31.80 28.14 -31.35
C MET A 112 -33.13 28.08 -30.56
N GLY A 113 -33.27 28.91 -29.51
CA GLY A 113 -34.51 29.01 -28.73
C GLY A 113 -34.60 28.08 -27.52
N TRP A 114 -33.53 27.35 -27.19
CA TRP A 114 -33.49 26.55 -25.96
C TRP A 114 -33.27 27.43 -24.74
N THR A 115 -34.02 27.19 -23.67
CA THR A 115 -33.94 27.93 -22.41
C THR A 115 -33.36 27.05 -21.29
N GLN A 116 -32.56 27.66 -20.41
CA GLN A 116 -31.92 26.94 -19.32
C GLN A 116 -32.97 26.33 -18.39
N GLY A 117 -32.87 25.02 -18.13
CA GLY A 117 -33.83 24.27 -17.32
C GLY A 117 -35.01 23.68 -18.09
N SER A 118 -35.14 23.96 -19.39
CA SER A 118 -36.13 23.31 -20.25
C SER A 118 -35.55 22.05 -20.90
N GLY A 119 -36.34 20.99 -21.00
CA GLY A 119 -35.98 19.79 -21.75
C GLY A 119 -35.92 20.06 -23.25
N LEU A 120 -35.18 19.25 -23.99
CA LEU A 120 -35.17 19.33 -25.46
C LEU A 120 -36.40 18.64 -26.07
N GLY A 121 -36.82 19.05 -27.27
CA GLY A 121 -37.96 18.49 -28.00
C GLY A 121 -39.09 19.49 -28.24
N SER A 122 -40.05 19.14 -29.09
CA SER A 122 -41.14 20.05 -29.53
C SER A 122 -41.97 20.64 -28.39
N SER A 123 -42.16 19.87 -27.32
CA SER A 123 -42.93 20.26 -26.13
C SER A 123 -42.05 20.37 -24.88
N GLY A 124 -40.72 20.37 -25.03
CA GLY A 124 -39.78 20.44 -23.91
C GLY A 124 -39.73 19.20 -23.00
N GLN A 125 -40.20 18.05 -23.49
CA GLN A 125 -40.32 16.79 -22.73
C GLN A 125 -39.02 16.01 -22.50
N GLY A 126 -37.90 16.49 -23.04
CA GLY A 126 -36.59 15.83 -22.89
C GLY A 126 -36.05 15.88 -21.47
N VAL A 127 -35.22 14.90 -21.12
CA VAL A 127 -34.56 14.83 -19.81
C VAL A 127 -33.61 16.03 -19.64
N THR A 128 -33.70 16.71 -18.50
CA THR A 128 -32.93 17.92 -18.19
C THR A 128 -31.60 17.64 -17.46
N SER A 129 -31.48 16.47 -16.85
CA SER A 129 -30.27 16.00 -16.17
C SER A 129 -29.45 15.05 -17.05
N HIS A 130 -28.17 14.93 -16.75
CA HIS A 130 -27.29 13.97 -17.41
C HIS A 130 -27.62 12.55 -16.95
N VAL A 131 -27.58 11.59 -17.89
CA VAL A 131 -27.67 10.16 -17.55
C VAL A 131 -26.28 9.71 -17.09
N SER A 132 -26.16 9.27 -15.85
CA SER A 132 -24.91 8.71 -15.33
C SER A 132 -24.73 7.26 -15.82
N VAL A 133 -23.50 6.92 -16.20
CA VAL A 133 -23.14 5.56 -16.62
C VAL A 133 -22.18 4.98 -15.59
N VAL A 134 -22.60 3.87 -14.97
CA VAL A 134 -21.74 3.11 -14.05
C VAL A 134 -20.73 2.33 -14.88
N HIS A 135 -19.46 2.74 -14.82
CA HIS A 135 -18.38 2.04 -15.49
C HIS A 135 -18.05 0.75 -14.73
N ARG A 136 -17.78 -0.32 -15.50
CA ARG A 136 -17.43 -1.63 -14.95
C ARG A 136 -15.93 -1.80 -14.99
N GLU A 137 -15.35 -2.42 -13.97
CA GLU A 137 -13.95 -2.81 -14.00
C GLU A 137 -13.70 -3.80 -15.16
N GLU A 138 -12.59 -3.62 -15.85
CA GLU A 138 -12.18 -4.44 -16.99
C GLU A 138 -12.03 -5.90 -16.51
N ARG A 139 -13.03 -6.75 -16.83
CA ARG A 139 -13.21 -8.19 -16.46
C ARG A 139 -14.18 -8.50 -15.32
N ALA A 140 -14.85 -7.52 -14.71
CA ALA A 140 -15.92 -7.82 -13.75
C ALA A 140 -17.12 -8.50 -14.44
N GLY A 141 -17.73 -9.50 -13.78
CA GLY A 141 -18.98 -10.15 -14.23
C GLY A 141 -20.21 -9.26 -13.99
N ILE A 142 -21.32 -9.50 -14.70
CA ILE A 142 -22.54 -8.66 -14.53
C ILE A 142 -23.05 -8.90 -13.10
N GLY A 143 -23.35 -7.82 -12.35
CA GLY A 143 -23.70 -7.88 -10.93
C GLY A 143 -22.52 -7.87 -9.95
N CYS A 144 -21.27 -7.74 -10.44
CA CYS A 144 -20.11 -7.40 -9.61
C CYS A 144 -19.99 -5.86 -9.58
N GLY A 145 -20.48 -5.25 -8.50
CA GLY A 145 -20.34 -3.81 -8.23
C GLY A 145 -19.37 -3.56 -7.08
N GLU A 146 -19.20 -2.28 -6.73
CA GLU A 146 -18.39 -1.82 -5.61
C GLU A 146 -18.86 -2.48 -4.29
N VAL A 147 -17.93 -2.86 -3.43
CA VAL A 147 -18.23 -3.46 -2.12
C VAL A 147 -18.72 -2.34 -1.21
N THR A 148 -20.00 -2.35 -0.85
CA THR A 148 -20.65 -1.27 -0.09
C THR A 148 -20.23 -1.21 1.38
N ARG A 149 -19.63 -2.28 1.92
CA ARG A 149 -19.17 -2.38 3.31
C ARG A 149 -17.74 -2.90 3.39
N GLU A 150 -16.87 -2.22 4.13
CA GLU A 150 -15.45 -2.62 4.27
C GLU A 150 -15.27 -4.04 4.88
N GLU A 151 -16.19 -4.49 5.73
CA GLU A 151 -16.16 -5.83 6.34
C GLU A 151 -16.30 -6.98 5.32
N ASP A 152 -16.95 -6.68 4.21
CA ASP A 152 -17.19 -7.57 3.08
C ASP A 152 -16.05 -7.55 2.06
N ALA A 153 -15.10 -6.61 2.22
CA ALA A 153 -13.92 -6.54 1.37
C ALA A 153 -13.05 -7.78 1.59
N ILE A 154 -12.61 -8.36 0.48
CA ILE A 154 -11.74 -9.54 0.48
C ILE A 154 -10.33 -9.09 0.82
N GLN A 155 -9.82 -9.53 1.97
CA GLN A 155 -8.45 -9.27 2.37
C GLN A 155 -7.49 -10.34 1.82
N PRO A 156 -6.22 -10.00 1.53
CA PRO A 156 -5.21 -10.97 1.09
C PRO A 156 -5.00 -12.11 2.09
N SER A 157 -5.23 -11.89 3.38
CA SER A 157 -5.12 -12.88 4.46
C SER A 157 -6.35 -13.78 4.65
N ASP A 158 -7.44 -13.53 3.92
CA ASP A 158 -8.70 -14.27 4.10
C ASP A 158 -8.62 -15.70 3.56
N ASP A 159 -9.14 -16.66 4.34
CA ASP A 159 -9.28 -18.06 3.94
C ASP A 159 -10.29 -18.25 2.79
N TYR A 160 -10.16 -19.32 2.01
CA TYR A 160 -10.99 -19.54 0.82
C TYR A 160 -12.49 -19.53 1.14
N LYS A 161 -12.89 -20.16 2.24
CA LYS A 161 -14.30 -20.22 2.67
C LYS A 161 -14.83 -18.85 3.06
N THR A 162 -14.03 -18.03 3.75
CA THR A 162 -14.45 -16.68 4.15
C THR A 162 -14.59 -15.77 2.95
N ARG A 163 -13.74 -15.91 1.93
CA ARG A 163 -13.86 -15.19 0.65
C ARG A 163 -15.16 -15.52 -0.09
N VAL A 164 -15.57 -16.79 -0.11
CA VAL A 164 -16.82 -17.21 -0.76
C VAL A 164 -18.03 -16.67 0.00
N ILE A 165 -18.02 -16.74 1.33
CA ILE A 165 -19.09 -16.22 2.18
C ILE A 165 -19.23 -14.71 2.02
N LYS A 166 -18.14 -13.93 2.15
CA LYS A 166 -18.14 -12.48 1.94
C LYS A 166 -18.71 -12.11 0.56
N LYS A 167 -18.24 -12.77 -0.51
CA LYS A 167 -18.79 -12.56 -1.87
C LYS A 167 -20.29 -12.86 -1.98
N ALA A 168 -20.79 -13.86 -1.25
CA ALA A 168 -22.21 -14.21 -1.25
C ALA A 168 -23.02 -13.19 -0.45
N SER A 169 -22.53 -12.76 0.72
CA SER A 169 -23.14 -11.73 1.57
C SER A 169 -23.27 -10.40 0.83
N SER A 170 -22.20 -9.91 0.19
CA SER A 170 -22.25 -8.64 -0.55
C SER A 170 -23.21 -8.64 -1.74
N ARG A 171 -23.50 -9.82 -2.31
CA ARG A 171 -24.54 -9.95 -3.36
C ARG A 171 -25.94 -9.87 -2.78
N TYR A 172 -26.15 -10.49 -1.63
CA TYR A 172 -27.45 -10.56 -0.97
C TYR A 172 -27.87 -9.23 -0.37
N GLU A 173 -26.94 -8.51 0.28
CA GLU A 173 -27.24 -7.23 0.93
C GLU A 173 -27.57 -6.13 -0.08
N ARG A 174 -26.87 -6.09 -1.23
CA ARG A 174 -27.19 -5.13 -2.29
C ARG A 174 -28.62 -5.24 -2.82
N GLY A 175 -29.17 -6.46 -2.85
CA GLY A 175 -30.56 -6.68 -3.25
C GLY A 175 -31.60 -6.22 -2.22
N LYS A 176 -31.19 -5.84 -1.01
CA LYS A 176 -32.09 -5.30 0.02
C LYS A 176 -32.25 -3.78 -0.07
N ASP A 177 -31.23 -3.09 -0.56
CA ASP A 177 -31.27 -1.63 -0.75
C ASP A 177 -32.06 -1.22 -2.01
N GLU A 178 -32.33 -2.17 -2.90
CA GLU A 178 -33.19 -1.97 -4.07
C GLU A 178 -34.65 -2.31 -3.72
N ASP A 179 -35.49 -1.30 -3.55
CA ASP A 179 -36.94 -1.49 -3.38
C ASP A 179 -37.49 -2.18 -4.65
N PRO A 180 -38.01 -3.43 -4.58
CA PRO A 180 -38.44 -4.21 -5.75
C PRO A 180 -39.54 -3.55 -6.58
N THR A 181 -40.15 -2.51 -6.03
CA THR A 181 -41.29 -1.77 -6.56
C THR A 181 -40.93 -0.36 -7.02
N ALA A 182 -39.66 0.07 -6.91
CA ALA A 182 -39.21 1.41 -7.30
C ALA A 182 -39.54 1.75 -8.76
N TRP A 183 -39.45 0.76 -9.66
CA TRP A 183 -39.81 0.91 -11.07
C TRP A 183 -41.31 1.16 -11.31
N ARG A 184 -42.20 0.83 -10.36
CA ARG A 184 -43.65 1.11 -10.48
C ARG A 184 -43.99 2.56 -10.15
N GLN A 185 -43.20 3.23 -9.31
CA GLN A 185 -43.49 4.61 -8.89
C GLN A 185 -43.30 5.63 -10.02
N THR A 186 -42.50 5.30 -11.04
CA THR A 186 -42.27 6.19 -12.20
C THR A 186 -43.41 6.20 -13.21
N PHE A 187 -44.44 5.35 -13.04
CA PHE A 187 -45.54 5.19 -14.01
C PHE A 187 -46.92 5.63 -13.48
N SER A 188 -47.05 5.99 -12.19
CA SER A 188 -48.34 6.24 -11.53
C SER A 188 -48.64 7.72 -11.20
N SER A 189 -47.83 8.66 -11.68
CA SER A 189 -48.09 10.10 -11.52
C SER A 189 -48.33 10.73 -12.88
N GLY A 190 -49.48 10.41 -13.46
CA GLY A 190 -49.93 10.93 -14.74
C GLY A 190 -51.45 10.84 -14.83
N ASP A 191 -52.12 11.64 -14.01
CA ASP A 191 -53.46 12.21 -14.23
C ASP A 191 -53.39 13.71 -13.90
#